data_AF-A0A355UP44-F1
#
_entry.id   AF-A0A355UP44-F1
#
_cell.length_a   1.000
_cell.length_b   1.000
_cell.length_c   1.000
_cell.angle_alpha   90.00
_cell.angle_beta   90.00
_cell.angle_gamma   90.00
#
_symmetry.space_group_name_H-M   'P 1'
#
loop_
_entity.id
_entity.type
_entity.pdbx_description
1 polymer ?
#
loop_
_entity_poly.entity_id
_entity_poly.type
_entity_poly.pdbx_seq_one_letter_code
_entity_poly.pdbx_strand_id
1 'polypeptide(L)'
;MTARLFMEVRLKVYTYSRVATPEDDRIAFQEKNLDSFCSKKGFEVLAAFTDVSPDHQLERPGLSAMFEVLSEVEAVVVTSIDRITRSPEHFEQIKAQFRKHDVKLLAIL
;
A
#
# COMPACT_ATOMS: atom_id res chain seq x y z
N MET A 1 -28.86 -33.32 -2.08
CA MET A 1 -27.45 -33.12 -1.69
C MET A 1 -27.04 -31.75 -2.21
N THR A 2 -27.25 -30.70 -1.41
CA THR A 2 -27.12 -29.31 -1.85
C THR A 2 -25.66 -28.88 -1.67
N ALA A 3 -24.94 -28.67 -2.77
CA ALA A 3 -23.60 -28.12 -2.72
C ALA A 3 -23.70 -26.67 -2.22
N ARG A 4 -23.14 -26.40 -1.05
CA ARG A 4 -23.03 -25.04 -0.51
C ARG A 4 -21.84 -24.38 -1.20
N LEU A 5 -22.09 -23.39 -2.05
CA LEU A 5 -21.04 -22.56 -2.64
C LEU A 5 -20.38 -21.77 -1.49
N PHE A 6 -19.14 -22.10 -1.14
CA PHE A 6 -18.34 -21.27 -0.24
C PHE A 6 -17.64 -20.21 -1.10
N MET A 7 -18.04 -18.94 -0.94
CA MET A 7 -17.34 -17.82 -1.53
C MET A 7 -16.19 -17.44 -0.58
N GLU A 8 -14.94 -17.60 -1.03
CA GLU A 8 -13.77 -17.18 -0.28
C GLU A 8 -13.67 -15.65 -0.36
N VAL A 9 -13.93 -14.96 0.76
CA VAL A 9 -13.75 -13.51 0.84
C VAL A 9 -12.27 -13.23 1.09
N ARG A 10 -11.61 -12.59 0.12
CA ARG A 10 -10.23 -12.13 0.22
C ARG A 10 -10.23 -10.63 0.51
N LEU A 11 -9.35 -10.22 1.43
CA LEU A 11 -9.14 -8.80 1.69
C LEU A 11 -8.52 -8.16 0.45
N LYS A 12 -9.16 -7.14 -0.11
CA LYS A 12 -8.65 -6.40 -1.26
C LYS A 12 -7.66 -5.35 -0.80
N VAL A 13 -6.47 -5.35 -1.39
CA VAL A 13 -5.39 -4.46 -0.98
C VAL A 13 -4.67 -3.83 -2.14
N TYR A 14 -4.07 -2.67 -1.89
CA TYR A 14 -2.98 -2.14 -2.70
C TYR A 14 -1.64 -2.32 -1.99
N THR A 15 -0.57 -2.32 -2.76
CA THR A 15 0.79 -2.23 -2.23
C THR A 15 1.42 -0.90 -2.60
N TYR A 16 2.22 -0.34 -1.71
CA TYR A 16 2.96 0.90 -1.97
C TYR A 16 4.44 0.77 -1.58
N SER A 17 5.31 1.07 -2.55
CA SER A 17 6.77 1.03 -2.41
C SER A 17 7.36 2.41 -2.68
N ARG A 18 8.45 2.75 -1.99
CA ARG A 18 9.17 4.00 -2.25
C ARG A 18 10.65 3.89 -1.97
N VAL A 19 11.45 4.51 -2.84
CA VAL A 19 12.86 4.81 -2.60
C VAL A 19 13.14 6.30 -2.76
N ALA A 20 14.22 6.78 -2.16
CA ALA A 20 14.55 8.20 -2.18
C ALA A 20 15.19 8.65 -3.51
N THR A 21 15.97 7.78 -4.14
CA THR A 21 16.75 8.08 -5.35
C THR A 21 16.65 6.93 -6.35
N PRO A 22 16.85 7.16 -7.65
CA PRO A 22 16.71 6.13 -8.67
C PRO A 22 17.81 5.06 -8.62
N GLU A 23 18.95 5.35 -8.00
CA GLU A 23 20.05 4.39 -7.79
C GLU A 23 19.75 3.37 -6.69
N ASP A 24 18.71 3.62 -5.89
CA ASP A 24 18.27 2.72 -4.83
C ASP A 24 17.42 1.57 -5.42
N ASP A 25 18.06 0.41 -5.58
CA ASP A 25 17.48 -0.80 -6.16
C ASP A 25 16.54 -1.57 -5.23
N ARG A 26 16.26 -1.04 -4.02
CA ARG A 26 15.45 -1.73 -3.01
C ARG A 26 13.95 -1.79 -3.33
N ILE A 27 13.46 -1.11 -4.39
CA ILE A 27 12.05 -1.24 -4.81
C ILE A 27 11.69 -2.71 -5.04
N ALA A 28 12.49 -3.43 -5.84
CA ALA A 28 12.19 -4.82 -6.18
C ALA A 28 12.16 -5.73 -4.94
N PHE A 29 13.03 -5.45 -3.96
CA PHE A 29 13.02 -6.16 -2.68
C PHE A 29 11.76 -5.84 -1.85
N GLN A 30 11.32 -4.58 -1.83
CA GLN A 30 10.08 -4.19 -1.16
C GLN A 30 8.87 -4.88 -1.79
N GLU A 31 8.74 -4.82 -3.11
CA GLU A 31 7.64 -5.44 -3.85
C GLU A 31 7.59 -6.95 -3.62
N LYS A 32 8.72 -7.64 -3.67
CA LYS A 32 8.81 -9.08 -3.37
C LYS A 32 8.35 -9.42 -1.95
N ASN A 33 8.70 -8.60 -0.96
CA ASN A 33 8.29 -8.82 0.43
C ASN A 33 6.79 -8.59 0.60
N LEU A 34 6.24 -7.56 -0.05
CA LEU A 34 4.81 -7.25 -0.04
C LEU A 34 3.99 -8.36 -0.71
N ASP A 35 4.44 -8.84 -1.87
CA ASP A 35 3.83 -9.96 -2.58
C ASP A 35 3.84 -11.24 -1.73
N SER A 36 4.99 -11.58 -1.13
CA SER A 36 5.09 -12.75 -0.26
C SER A 36 4.17 -12.64 0.96
N PHE A 37 4.07 -11.46 1.56
CA PHE A 37 3.20 -11.22 2.70
C PHE A 37 1.72 -11.35 2.31
N CYS A 38 1.29 -10.67 1.24
CA CYS A 38 -0.09 -10.69 0.78
C CYS A 38 -0.53 -12.10 0.37
N SER A 39 0.33 -12.81 -0.37
CA SER A 39 0.10 -14.21 -0.76
C SER A 39 -0.07 -15.12 0.46
N LYS A 40 0.80 -15.01 1.48
CA LYS A 40 0.70 -15.78 2.73
C LYS A 40 -0.56 -15.46 3.53
N LYS A 41 -1.09 -14.24 3.41
CA LYS A 41 -2.30 -13.79 4.10
C LYS A 41 -3.59 -14.07 3.32
N GLY A 42 -3.49 -14.54 2.07
CA GLY A 42 -4.64 -14.73 1.20
C GLY A 42 -5.29 -13.41 0.75
N PHE A 43 -4.53 -12.31 0.74
CA PHE A 43 -5.01 -11.02 0.26
C PHE A 43 -5.05 -10.99 -1.27
N GLU A 44 -6.01 -10.25 -1.81
CA GLU A 44 -6.10 -9.96 -3.24
C GLU A 44 -5.45 -8.61 -3.52
N VAL A 45 -4.27 -8.62 -4.14
CA VAL A 45 -3.57 -7.39 -4.53
C VAL A 45 -4.16 -6.88 -5.84
N LEU A 46 -4.87 -5.75 -5.79
CA LEU A 46 -5.53 -5.17 -6.97
C LEU A 46 -4.59 -4.31 -7.83
N ALA A 47 -3.62 -3.63 -7.18
CA ALA A 47 -2.62 -2.81 -7.84
C ALA A 47 -1.40 -2.58 -6.93
N ALA A 48 -0.27 -2.27 -7.57
CA ALA A 48 0.96 -1.87 -6.91
C ALA A 48 1.34 -0.45 -7.36
N PHE A 49 1.70 0.40 -6.40
CA PHE A 49 2.09 1.78 -6.63
C PHE A 49 3.52 2.01 -6.13
N THR A 50 4.30 2.77 -6.89
CA THR A 50 5.71 2.97 -6.59
C THR A 50 6.13 4.41 -6.86
N ASP A 51 6.98 4.97 -5.99
CA ASP A 51 7.60 6.28 -6.19
C ASP A 51 9.13 6.24 -5.99
N VAL A 52 9.82 7.05 -6.78
CA VAL A 52 11.20 7.48 -6.53
C VAL A 52 11.13 8.95 -6.11
N SER A 53 11.17 9.19 -4.81
CA SER A 53 10.95 10.52 -4.24
C SER A 53 11.58 10.66 -2.86
N PRO A 54 12.22 11.80 -2.53
CA PRO A 54 12.70 12.10 -1.19
C PRO A 54 11.61 12.05 -0.11
N ASP A 55 12.01 11.86 1.15
CA ASP A 55 11.11 11.68 2.30
C ASP A 55 10.23 12.92 2.61
N HIS A 56 10.66 14.10 2.17
CA HIS A 56 10.01 15.38 2.45
C HIS A 56 9.05 15.84 1.35
N GLN A 57 8.84 15.03 0.31
CA GLN A 57 7.94 15.39 -0.79
C GLN A 57 6.63 14.62 -0.66
N LEU A 58 5.52 15.36 -0.57
CA LEU A 58 4.19 14.77 -0.46
C LEU A 58 3.61 14.46 -1.84
N GLU A 59 3.75 15.39 -2.78
CA GLU A 59 3.30 15.26 -4.17
C GLU A 59 4.14 14.21 -4.89
N ARG A 60 3.55 13.04 -5.04
CA ARG A 60 4.20 11.83 -5.53
C ARG A 60 3.24 11.14 -6.50
N PRO A 61 3.61 10.95 -7.77
CA PRO A 61 2.70 10.40 -8.77
C PRO A 61 2.07 9.07 -8.37
N GLY A 62 2.86 8.14 -7.80
CA GLY A 62 2.36 6.84 -7.35
C GLY A 62 1.38 6.96 -6.18
N LEU A 63 1.73 7.77 -5.17
CA LEU A 63 0.84 8.01 -4.03
C LEU A 63 -0.45 8.74 -4.43
N SER A 64 -0.36 9.75 -5.30
CA SER A 64 -1.51 10.47 -5.81
C SER A 64 -2.44 9.56 -6.59
N ALA A 65 -1.91 8.75 -7.52
CA ALA A 65 -2.68 7.77 -8.27
C ALA A 65 -3.36 6.75 -7.34
N MET A 66 -2.68 6.29 -6.29
CA MET A 66 -3.27 5.40 -5.29
C MET A 66 -4.45 6.04 -4.56
N PHE A 67 -4.36 7.33 -4.21
CA PHE A 67 -5.45 8.04 -3.53
C PHE A 67 -6.68 8.23 -4.41
N GLU A 68 -6.53 8.34 -5.72
CA GLU A 68 -7.67 8.45 -6.66
C GLU A 68 -8.55 7.20 -6.69
N VAL A 69 -7.96 6.02 -6.44
CA VAL A 69 -8.64 4.71 -6.49
C VAL A 69 -8.73 4.03 -5.12
N LEU A 70 -8.46 4.76 -4.03
CA LEU A 70 -8.32 4.19 -2.68
C LEU A 70 -9.59 3.50 -2.18
N SER A 71 -10.77 3.92 -2.65
CA SER A 71 -12.06 3.34 -2.27
C SER A 71 -12.29 1.90 -2.76
N GLU A 72 -11.43 1.36 -3.63
CA GLU A 72 -11.57 0.01 -4.18
C GLU A 72 -10.99 -1.08 -3.27
N VAL A 73 -10.26 -0.69 -2.21
CA VAL A 73 -9.54 -1.60 -1.32
C VAL A 73 -9.87 -1.36 0.14
N GLU A 74 -9.62 -2.37 0.97
CA GLU A 74 -9.82 -2.31 2.42
C GLU A 74 -8.53 -1.94 3.16
N ALA A 75 -7.37 -2.15 2.52
CA ALA A 75 -6.08 -1.80 3.09
C ALA A 75 -5.03 -1.43 2.02
N VAL A 76 -4.02 -0.66 2.44
CA VAL A 76 -2.75 -0.49 1.74
C VAL A 76 -1.65 -1.15 2.57
N VAL A 77 -0.83 -1.95 1.92
CA VAL A 77 0.29 -2.65 2.53
C VAL A 77 1.61 -2.00 2.11
N VAL A 78 2.45 -1.68 3.09
CA VAL A 78 3.78 -1.11 2.89
C VAL A 78 4.82 -1.87 3.68
N THR A 79 6.08 -1.83 3.25
CA THR A 79 7.13 -2.52 4.02
C THR A 79 7.32 -1.88 5.38
N SER A 80 7.31 -0.54 5.47
CA SER A 80 7.35 0.20 6.73
C SER A 80 6.67 1.56 6.56
N ILE A 81 6.28 2.20 7.68
CA ILE A 81 5.62 3.52 7.67
C ILE A 81 6.50 4.59 6.99
N ASP A 82 7.82 4.48 7.12
CA ASP A 82 8.80 5.35 6.44
C ASP A 82 8.68 5.35 4.91
N ARG A 83 8.10 4.31 4.30
CA ARG A 83 7.83 4.30 2.85
C ARG A 83 6.75 5.31 2.51
N ILE A 84 5.74 5.47 3.37
CA ILE A 84 4.67 6.45 3.23
C ILE A 84 5.19 7.86 3.51
N THR A 85 5.82 8.11 4.66
CA THR A 85 6.42 9.41 4.99
C THR A 85 7.22 9.32 6.28
N ARG A 86 8.23 10.18 6.44
CA ARG A 86 8.89 10.45 7.72
C ARG A 86 8.52 11.80 8.34
N SER A 87 7.79 12.64 7.60
CA SER A 87 7.28 13.92 8.10
C SER A 87 6.01 13.69 8.92
N PRO A 88 5.98 14.09 10.21
CA PRO A 88 4.77 14.00 11.04
C PRO A 88 3.59 14.78 10.45
N GLU A 89 3.84 15.95 9.86
CA GLU A 89 2.82 16.78 9.22
C GLU A 89 2.19 16.06 8.02
N HIS A 90 3.01 15.52 7.12
CA HIS A 90 2.53 14.73 5.99
C HIS A 90 1.81 13.46 6.45
N PHE A 91 2.22 12.88 7.58
CA PHE A 91 1.58 11.68 8.10
C PHE A 91 0.13 11.95 8.52
N GLU A 92 -0.17 13.10 9.11
CA GLU A 92 -1.56 13.47 9.42
C GLU A 92 -2.41 13.64 8.15
N GLN A 93 -1.86 14.29 7.12
CA GLN A 93 -2.56 14.49 5.85
C GLN A 93 -2.85 13.15 5.15
N ILE A 94 -1.87 12.24 5.13
CA ILE A 94 -2.03 10.92 4.55
C ILE A 94 -3.04 10.09 5.36
N LYS A 95 -2.94 10.08 6.70
CA LYS A 95 -3.92 9.41 7.56
C LYS A 95 -5.34 9.93 7.35
N ALA A 96 -5.51 11.21 7.08
CA ALA A 96 -6.83 11.78 6.76
C ALA A 96 -7.41 11.17 5.48
N GLN A 97 -6.59 10.92 4.45
CA GLN A 97 -7.03 10.22 3.23
C GLN A 97 -7.44 8.78 3.53
N PHE A 98 -6.63 8.03 4.29
CA PHE A 98 -6.97 6.66 4.70
C PHE A 98 -8.29 6.60 5.48
N ARG A 99 -8.46 7.47 6.48
CA ARG A 99 -9.70 7.55 7.28
C ARG A 99 -10.91 7.94 6.44
N LYS A 100 -10.75 8.89 5.52
CA LYS A 100 -11.83 9.34 4.62
C LYS A 100 -12.40 8.20 3.77
N HIS A 101 -11.56 7.25 3.39
CA HIS A 101 -11.95 6.10 2.55
C HIS A 101 -12.16 4.80 3.34
N ASP A 102 -12.11 4.85 4.68
CA ASP A 102 -12.16 3.67 5.56
C ASP A 102 -11.12 2.59 5.23
N VAL A 103 -9.93 3.02 4.79
CA VAL A 103 -8.82 2.14 4.40
C VAL A 103 -7.79 2.04 5.50
N LYS A 104 -7.33 0.82 5.80
CA LYS A 104 -6.28 0.56 6.79
C LYS A 104 -4.90 0.67 6.17
N LEU A 105 -3.94 1.20 6.91
CA LEU A 105 -2.51 1.13 6.55
C LEU A 105 -1.86 -0.03 7.32
N LEU A 106 -1.25 -0.97 6.60
CA LEU A 106 -0.55 -2.12 7.16
C LEU A 106 0.95 -2.03 6.85
N ALA A 107 1.77 -1.95 7.90
CA ALA A 107 3.23 -2.07 7.79
C ALA A 107 3.65 -3.51 8.14
N ILE A 108 4.55 -4.09 7.35
CA ILE A 108 4.98 -5.50 7.52
C ILE A 108 6.36 -5.67 8.20
N LEU A 109 7.04 -4.56 8.48
CA LEU A 109 8.30 -4.47 9.24
C LEU A 109 8.17 -3.46 10.38
#